data_AF-A0A3D5GJL0-F1
#
_entry.id   AF-A0A3D5GJL0-F1
#
_cell.length_a   1.000
_cell.length_b   1.000
_cell.length_c   1.000
_cell.angle_alpha   90.00
_cell.angle_beta   90.00
_cell.angle_gamma   90.00
#
_symmetry.space_group_name_H-M   'P 1'
#
loop_
_entity.id
_entity.type
_entity.pdbx_description
1 polymer ?
#
loop_
_entity_poly.entity_id
_entity_poly.type
_entity_poly.pdbx_seq_one_letter_code
_entity_poly.pdbx_strand_id
1 'polypeptide(L)'
;MKAMALHRSSAEIDDRVAGLAQDLAAWVDERTVVVGVLKGCLPFLADLTRRFEVPVEIDFLALSSFAPDSGRVRLTNDLRIDVAGRSVLLVEGVVDTGFRLDYLRRHLVSHGAEEIRTCTLFDGTDRRVLPMEIEYVGFPTEASYLVGYGLDHRGYFRNLSAVIEVDLSELNKGGPEFIEEVCNVGRSGVSN
;
A
#
# COMPACT_ATOMS: atom_id res chain seq x y z
N MET A 1 7.28 -10.26 23.40
CA MET A 1 6.29 -9.71 22.44
C MET A 1 5.32 -10.83 22.08
N LYS A 2 4.04 -10.53 21.79
CA LYS A 2 3.15 -11.54 21.19
C LYS A 2 3.63 -11.81 19.76
N ALA A 3 3.58 -13.07 19.31
CA ALA A 3 4.02 -13.46 17.96
C ALA A 3 3.14 -12.87 16.84
N MET A 4 1.89 -12.51 17.18
CA MET A 4 0.97 -11.80 16.30
C MET A 4 -0.05 -10.99 17.11
N ALA A 5 -0.58 -9.93 16.51
CA ALA A 5 -1.66 -9.12 17.09
C ALA A 5 -2.48 -8.44 16.00
N LEU A 6 -3.78 -8.21 16.26
CA LEU A 6 -4.58 -7.32 15.43
C LEU A 6 -3.96 -5.92 15.44
N HIS A 7 -3.59 -5.43 14.25
CA HIS A 7 -2.99 -4.10 14.10
C HIS A 7 -4.07 -3.07 13.76
N ARG A 8 -4.92 -3.35 12.76
CA ARG A 8 -6.09 -2.53 12.42
C ARG A 8 -7.27 -3.42 12.05
N SER A 9 -8.43 -3.12 12.61
CA SER A 9 -9.70 -3.73 12.23
C SER A 9 -10.17 -3.23 10.86
N SER A 10 -11.11 -3.95 10.25
CA SER A 10 -11.74 -3.53 8.99
C SER A 10 -12.45 -2.17 9.12
N ALA A 11 -13.07 -1.89 10.28
CA ALA A 11 -13.79 -0.65 10.53
C ALA A 11 -12.82 0.55 10.62
N GLU A 12 -11.72 0.41 11.37
CA GLU A 12 -10.70 1.46 11.46
C GLU A 12 -10.07 1.77 10.11
N ILE A 13 -9.87 0.75 9.27
CA ILE A 13 -9.37 0.94 7.90
C ILE A 13 -10.41 1.68 7.07
N ASP A 14 -11.68 1.26 7.08
CA ASP A 14 -12.74 1.91 6.31
C ASP A 14 -12.91 3.39 6.67
N ASP A 15 -12.92 3.69 7.98
CA ASP A 15 -12.97 5.06 8.50
C ASP A 15 -11.77 5.89 8.05
N ARG A 16 -10.56 5.31 8.10
CA ARG A 16 -9.36 6.04 7.66
C ARG A 16 -9.35 6.27 6.16
N VAL A 17 -9.78 5.29 5.37
CA VAL A 17 -9.89 5.43 3.91
C VAL A 17 -10.92 6.50 3.54
N ALA A 18 -12.02 6.60 4.29
CA ALA A 18 -12.98 7.70 4.14
C ALA A 18 -12.35 9.06 4.43
N GLY A 19 -11.58 9.19 5.51
CA GLY A 19 -10.84 10.41 5.82
C GLY A 19 -9.81 10.78 4.74
N LEU A 20 -9.05 9.81 4.23
CA LEU A 20 -8.09 10.04 3.15
C LEU A 20 -8.77 10.53 1.87
N ALA A 21 -9.94 10.00 1.53
CA ALA A 21 -10.70 10.46 0.37
C ALA A 21 -11.13 11.94 0.53
N GLN A 22 -11.50 12.36 1.74
CA GLN A 22 -11.81 13.76 2.05
C GLN A 22 -10.56 14.65 1.94
N ASP A 23 -9.42 14.20 2.48
CA ASP A 23 -8.14 14.93 2.39
C ASP A 23 -7.70 15.13 0.93
N LEU A 24 -8.04 14.18 0.06
CA LEU A 24 -7.73 14.18 -1.38
C LEU A 24 -8.75 14.95 -2.23
N ALA A 25 -9.96 15.21 -1.73
CA ALA A 25 -11.08 15.70 -2.53
C ALA A 25 -10.82 17.05 -3.22
N ALA A 26 -10.03 17.93 -2.60
CA ALA A 26 -9.69 19.24 -3.18
C ALA A 26 -8.58 19.17 -4.24
N TRP A 27 -7.84 18.07 -4.31
CA TRP A 27 -6.70 17.92 -5.22
C TRP A 27 -7.00 16.97 -6.39
N VAL A 28 -7.79 15.93 -6.16
CA VAL A 28 -8.20 14.98 -7.20
C VAL A 28 -9.23 15.64 -8.12
N ASP A 29 -8.95 15.61 -9.42
CA ASP A 29 -9.81 16.14 -10.48
C ASP A 29 -10.05 15.10 -11.60
N GLU A 30 -10.85 15.46 -12.60
CA GLU A 30 -11.18 14.62 -13.77
C GLU A 30 -9.98 14.25 -14.66
N ARG A 31 -8.83 14.90 -14.47
CA ARG A 31 -7.60 14.61 -15.22
C ARG A 31 -6.63 13.77 -14.41
N THR A 32 -6.91 13.51 -13.14
CA THR A 32 -6.03 12.76 -12.26
C THR A 32 -5.99 11.28 -12.65
N VAL A 33 -4.78 10.72 -12.75
CA VAL A 33 -4.56 9.27 -12.92
C VAL A 33 -4.18 8.67 -11.57
N VAL A 34 -4.98 7.74 -11.08
CA VAL A 34 -4.70 7.01 -9.84
C VAL A 34 -3.95 5.74 -10.19
N VAL A 35 -2.69 5.66 -9.77
CA VAL A 35 -1.79 4.54 -10.10
C VAL A 35 -1.59 3.68 -8.86
N GLY A 36 -2.16 2.48 -8.87
CA GLY A 36 -1.95 1.50 -7.80
C GLY A 36 -0.65 0.71 -7.96
N VAL A 37 0.16 0.62 -6.90
CA VAL A 37 1.36 -0.21 -6.92
C VAL A 37 1.05 -1.63 -6.47
N LEU A 38 0.95 -2.52 -7.45
CA LEU A 38 0.57 -3.91 -7.25
C LEU A 38 1.62 -4.70 -6.45
N LYS A 39 1.19 -5.71 -5.67
CA LYS A 39 -0.20 -6.18 -5.49
C LYS A 39 -0.85 -5.69 -4.20
N GLY A 40 -0.02 -5.24 -3.24
CA GLY A 40 -0.43 -5.02 -1.85
C GLY A 40 -1.51 -3.96 -1.67
N CYS A 41 -1.51 -2.93 -2.52
CA CYS A 41 -2.46 -1.83 -2.41
C CYS A 41 -3.87 -2.17 -2.93
N LEU A 42 -4.12 -3.35 -3.50
CA LEU A 42 -5.33 -3.58 -4.30
C LEU A 42 -6.64 -3.30 -3.54
N PRO A 43 -6.87 -3.82 -2.32
CA PRO A 43 -8.09 -3.49 -1.57
C PRO A 43 -8.16 -2.01 -1.20
N PHE A 44 -7.04 -1.46 -0.72
CA PHE A 44 -6.94 -0.05 -0.34
C PHE A 44 -7.27 0.89 -1.51
N LEU A 45 -6.68 0.64 -2.68
CA LEU A 45 -6.95 1.39 -3.91
C LEU A 45 -8.44 1.33 -4.25
N ALA A 46 -9.01 0.14 -4.27
CA ALA A 46 -10.42 -0.05 -4.63
C ALA A 46 -11.38 0.65 -3.65
N ASP A 47 -11.04 0.65 -2.36
CA ASP A 47 -11.83 1.32 -1.33
C ASP A 47 -11.68 2.84 -1.41
N LEU A 48 -10.47 3.34 -1.68
CA LEU A 48 -10.20 4.76 -1.83
C LEU A 48 -10.87 5.34 -3.08
N THR A 49 -10.69 4.72 -4.25
CA THR A 49 -11.19 5.28 -5.52
C THR A 49 -12.71 5.28 -5.60
N ARG A 50 -13.40 4.34 -4.94
CA ARG A 50 -14.88 4.31 -4.87
C ARG A 50 -15.47 5.49 -4.09
N ARG A 51 -14.65 6.25 -3.35
CA ARG A 51 -15.07 7.41 -2.55
C ARG A 51 -14.83 8.74 -3.25
N PHE A 52 -14.17 8.77 -4.41
CA PHE A 52 -14.00 10.01 -5.16
C PHE A 52 -15.31 10.41 -5.85
N GLU A 53 -15.67 11.70 -5.74
CA GLU A 53 -16.89 12.26 -6.34
C GLU A 53 -16.70 12.67 -7.80
N VAL A 54 -15.46 12.73 -8.27
CA VAL A 54 -15.08 13.04 -9.65
C VAL A 54 -14.66 11.76 -10.37
N PRO A 55 -14.88 11.66 -11.70
CA PRO A 55 -14.34 10.56 -12.47
C PRO A 55 -12.80 10.57 -12.39
N VAL A 56 -12.19 9.40 -12.25
CA VAL A 56 -10.74 9.23 -12.29
C VAL A 56 -10.38 8.08 -13.22
N GLU A 57 -9.19 8.15 -13.81
CA GLU A 57 -8.59 7.02 -14.49
C GLU A 57 -7.75 6.20 -13.51
N ILE A 58 -7.77 4.87 -13.65
CA ILE A 58 -7.02 3.97 -12.77
C ILE A 58 -6.07 3.13 -13.61
N ASP A 59 -4.79 3.12 -13.24
CA ASP A 59 -3.78 2.27 -13.82
C ASP A 59 -2.93 1.60 -12.73
N PHE A 60 -2.01 0.73 -13.14
CA PHE A 60 -1.23 -0.07 -12.22
C PHE A 60 0.24 -0.11 -12.59
N LEU A 61 1.11 0.00 -11.60
CA LEU A 61 2.52 -0.32 -11.73
C LEU A 61 2.83 -1.57 -10.91
N ALA A 62 3.74 -2.40 -11.39
CA ALA A 62 4.22 -3.56 -10.63
C ALA A 62 5.74 -3.69 -10.78
N LEU A 63 6.40 -3.99 -9.67
CA LEU A 63 7.83 -4.23 -9.61
C LEU A 63 8.07 -5.67 -9.15
N SER A 64 9.09 -6.33 -9.69
CA SER A 64 9.60 -7.55 -9.07
C SER A 64 10.31 -7.18 -7.76
N SER A 65 10.31 -8.11 -6.80
CA SER A 65 11.06 -7.94 -5.55
C SER A 65 12.52 -7.59 -5.82
N PHE A 66 13.06 -6.77 -4.92
CA PHE A 66 14.48 -6.45 -4.82
C PHE A 66 15.23 -7.78 -4.66
N ALA A 67 15.95 -8.23 -5.68
CA ALA A 67 16.89 -9.34 -5.47
C ALA A 67 17.97 -8.81 -4.52
N PRO A 68 18.14 -9.41 -3.31
CA PRO A 68 18.97 -8.87 -2.22
C PRO A 68 20.38 -8.46 -2.65
N ASP A 69 20.91 -9.11 -3.70
CA ASP A 69 22.31 -9.00 -4.10
C ASP A 69 22.55 -8.19 -5.38
N SER A 70 21.51 -7.63 -6.01
CA SER A 70 21.68 -6.91 -7.29
C SER A 70 21.38 -5.42 -7.23
N GLY A 71 20.62 -4.95 -6.24
CA GLY A 71 20.14 -3.57 -6.18
C GLY A 71 19.20 -3.16 -7.32
N ARG A 72 18.81 -4.09 -8.19
CA ARG A 72 18.02 -3.81 -9.40
C ARG A 72 16.57 -4.21 -9.18
N VAL A 73 15.69 -3.21 -9.20
CA VAL A 73 14.25 -3.40 -9.33
C VAL A 73 13.92 -3.54 -10.82
N ARG A 74 13.05 -4.48 -11.19
CA ARG A 74 12.54 -4.61 -12.56
C ARG A 74 11.05 -4.30 -12.58
N LEU A 75 10.64 -3.44 -13.50
CA LEU A 75 9.24 -3.22 -13.80
C LEU A 75 8.64 -4.46 -14.48
N THR A 76 7.58 -4.99 -13.91
CA THR A 76 6.85 -6.18 -14.37
C THR A 76 5.49 -5.83 -14.96
N ASN A 77 4.93 -4.66 -14.60
CA ASN A 77 3.80 -4.05 -15.26
C ASN A 77 4.04 -2.54 -15.35
N ASP A 78 3.93 -2.00 -16.55
CA ASP A 78 4.09 -0.56 -16.83
C ASP A 78 2.72 0.10 -17.06
N LEU A 79 2.72 1.44 -17.10
CA LEU A 79 1.56 2.25 -17.46
C LEU A 79 1.04 1.89 -18.85
N ARG A 80 -0.28 1.91 -18.96
CA ARG A 80 -1.03 1.86 -20.22
C ARG A 80 -1.73 3.18 -20.50
N ILE A 81 -2.01 3.96 -19.47
CA ILE A 81 -2.59 5.29 -19.53
C ILE A 81 -1.45 6.31 -19.66
N ASP A 82 -1.60 7.24 -20.60
CA ASP A 82 -0.65 8.36 -20.74
C ASP A 82 -0.84 9.34 -19.58
N VAL A 83 0.26 9.61 -18.88
CA VAL A 83 0.33 10.50 -17.73
C VAL A 83 0.99 11.84 -18.07
N ALA A 84 1.42 12.05 -19.32
CA ALA A 84 2.10 13.28 -19.73
C ALA A 84 1.23 14.53 -19.49
N GLY A 85 1.75 15.49 -18.73
CA GLY A 85 1.04 16.73 -18.37
C GLY A 85 -0.14 16.52 -17.43
N ARG A 86 -0.17 15.42 -16.66
CA ARG A 86 -1.27 15.08 -15.74
C ARG A 86 -0.79 14.94 -14.31
N SER A 87 -1.71 15.14 -13.37
CA SER A 87 -1.52 14.79 -11.96
C SER A 87 -1.66 13.29 -11.76
N VAL A 88 -0.74 12.69 -11.01
CA VAL A 88 -0.72 11.26 -10.69
C VAL A 88 -0.81 11.07 -9.18
N LEU A 89 -1.82 10.31 -8.74
CA LEU A 89 -1.91 9.81 -7.37
C LEU A 89 -1.32 8.41 -7.31
N LEU A 90 -0.12 8.27 -6.77
CA LEU A 90 0.51 6.97 -6.56
C LEU A 90 0.01 6.34 -5.25
N VAL A 91 -0.66 5.20 -5.34
CA VAL A 91 -1.29 4.53 -4.19
C VAL A 91 -0.50 3.29 -3.78
N GLU A 92 -0.04 3.28 -2.53
CA GLU A 92 0.80 2.25 -1.94
C GLU A 92 0.15 1.58 -0.72
N GLY A 93 0.46 0.30 -0.50
CA GLY A 93 0.02 -0.39 0.72
C GLY A 93 0.88 0.00 1.94
N VAL A 94 2.20 -0.10 1.77
CA VAL A 94 3.19 0.24 2.81
C VAL A 94 4.37 0.95 2.16
N VAL A 95 4.87 2.00 2.80
CA VAL A 95 6.14 2.60 2.43
C VAL A 95 7.09 2.56 3.64
N ASP A 96 8.24 1.90 3.47
CA ASP A 96 9.28 1.79 4.51
C ASP A 96 10.53 2.60 4.13
N THR A 97 11.49 1.96 3.45
CA THR A 97 12.81 2.56 3.14
C THR A 97 12.75 3.70 2.14
N GLY A 98 11.70 3.75 1.31
CA GLY A 98 11.51 4.73 0.24
C GLY A 98 12.12 4.37 -1.11
N PHE A 99 12.98 3.36 -1.22
CA PHE A 99 13.63 3.02 -2.50
C PHE A 99 12.66 2.69 -3.63
N ARG A 100 11.61 1.92 -3.31
CA ARG A 100 10.56 1.58 -4.27
C ARG A 100 9.81 2.81 -4.74
N LEU A 101 9.42 3.67 -3.79
CA LEU A 101 8.68 4.89 -4.07
C LEU A 101 9.52 5.87 -4.90
N ASP A 102 10.80 6.05 -4.58
CA ASP A 102 11.73 6.87 -5.37
C ASP A 102 11.82 6.39 -6.82
N TYR A 103 12.00 5.08 -7.03
CA TYR A 103 12.05 4.51 -8.37
C TYR A 103 10.77 4.82 -9.16
N LEU A 104 9.60 4.62 -8.53
CA LEU A 104 8.31 4.84 -9.19
C LEU A 104 8.05 6.32 -9.48
N ARG A 105 8.38 7.23 -8.56
CA ARG A 105 8.27 8.68 -8.80
C ARG A 105 9.16 9.10 -9.97
N ARG A 106 10.41 8.64 -10.03
CA ARG A 106 11.30 8.92 -11.18
C ARG A 106 10.78 8.34 -12.48
N HIS A 107 10.19 7.14 -12.45
CA HIS A 107 9.56 6.52 -13.61
C HIS A 107 8.39 7.37 -14.12
N LEU A 108 7.49 7.82 -13.23
CA LEU A 108 6.37 8.70 -13.59
C LEU A 108 6.84 10.06 -14.16
N VAL A 109 7.87 10.68 -13.56
CA VAL A 109 8.48 11.91 -14.08
C VAL A 109 9.02 11.69 -15.49
N SER A 110 9.67 10.55 -15.76
CA SER A 110 10.17 10.24 -17.11
C SER A 110 9.05 10.02 -18.15
N HIS A 111 7.83 9.74 -17.71
CA HIS A 111 6.64 9.67 -18.55
C HIS A 111 5.89 11.01 -18.66
N GLY A 112 6.46 12.08 -18.10
CA GLY A 112 5.95 13.44 -18.25
C GLY A 112 4.84 13.82 -17.27
N ALA A 113 4.64 13.07 -16.17
CA ALA A 113 3.70 13.46 -15.13
C ALA A 113 4.01 14.88 -14.60
N GLU A 114 2.98 15.72 -14.48
CA GLU A 114 3.11 17.13 -14.06
C GLU A 114 3.28 17.26 -12.54
N GLU A 115 2.43 16.56 -11.79
CA GLU A 115 2.47 16.50 -10.34
C GLU A 115 2.30 15.05 -9.90
N ILE A 116 3.09 14.61 -8.91
CA ILE A 116 2.99 13.26 -8.35
C ILE A 116 2.85 13.37 -6.84
N ARG A 117 1.71 12.95 -6.32
CA ARG A 117 1.47 12.79 -4.88
C ARG A 117 1.34 11.31 -4.53
N THR A 118 1.72 10.96 -3.31
CA THR A 118 1.69 9.60 -2.80
C THR A 118 0.65 9.48 -1.70
N CYS A 119 -0.17 8.44 -1.79
CA CYS A 119 -1.07 8.01 -0.73
C CYS A 119 -0.71 6.59 -0.30
N THR A 120 -0.32 6.41 0.96
CA THR A 120 0.00 5.09 1.52
C THR A 120 -0.94 4.74 2.66
N LEU A 121 -1.33 3.47 2.77
CA LEU A 121 -2.11 3.03 3.93
C LEU A 121 -1.24 3.01 5.19
N PHE A 122 0.00 2.53 5.10
CA PHE A 122 0.96 2.51 6.21
C PHE A 122 2.28 3.19 5.85
N ASP A 123 2.81 4.02 6.74
CA ASP A 123 4.12 4.65 6.63
C ASP A 123 5.04 4.23 7.78
N GLY A 124 6.12 3.53 7.45
CA GLY A 124 7.21 3.16 8.35
C GLY A 124 8.27 4.25 8.40
N THR A 125 7.88 5.47 8.81
CA THR A 125 8.76 6.65 8.76
C THR A 125 10.05 6.46 9.55
N ASP A 126 10.02 5.66 10.62
CA ASP A 126 11.18 5.27 11.44
C ASP A 126 12.24 4.46 10.65
N ARG A 127 11.83 3.77 9.59
CA ARG A 127 12.68 2.95 8.71
C ARG A 127 13.10 3.67 7.43
N ARG A 128 12.75 4.95 7.29
CA ARG A 128 13.03 5.76 6.10
C ARG A 128 14.53 5.90 5.87
N VAL A 129 14.99 5.53 4.68
CA VAL A 129 16.41 5.70 4.27
C VAL A 129 16.57 6.87 3.32
N LEU A 130 15.63 7.03 2.39
CA LEU A 130 15.63 8.15 1.46
C LEU A 130 14.81 9.32 2.03
N PRO A 131 15.31 10.56 2.01
CA PRO A 131 14.55 11.72 2.48
C PRO A 131 13.42 11.99 1.50
N MET A 132 12.19 11.65 1.89
CA MET A 132 10.99 11.94 1.14
C MET A 132 9.81 12.08 2.09
N GLU A 133 8.96 13.04 1.79
CA GLU A 133 7.68 13.20 2.44
C GLU A 133 6.61 12.44 1.65
N ILE A 134 5.63 11.91 2.38
CA ILE A 134 4.43 11.28 1.82
C ILE A 134 3.27 12.22 2.10
N GLU A 135 2.60 12.63 1.04
CA GLU A 135 1.58 13.68 1.11
C GLU A 135 0.32 13.20 1.84
N TYR A 136 -0.04 11.92 1.70
CA TYR A 136 -1.22 11.34 2.33
C TYR A 136 -0.87 10.01 3.02
N VAL A 137 -0.96 10.00 4.35
CA VAL A 137 -0.66 8.82 5.17
C VAL A 137 -1.93 8.35 5.86
N GLY A 138 -2.27 7.08 5.66
CA GLY A 138 -3.32 6.40 6.42
C GLY A 138 -2.93 6.28 7.88
N PHE A 139 -1.89 5.50 8.17
CA PHE A 139 -1.40 5.27 9.51
C PHE A 139 0.14 5.30 9.55
N PRO A 140 0.77 6.04 10.47
CA PRO A 140 2.17 5.78 10.82
C PRO A 140 2.26 4.40 11.51
N THR A 141 3.35 3.66 11.29
CA THR A 141 3.52 2.34 11.90
C THR A 141 4.98 1.99 12.23
N GLU A 142 5.18 1.55 13.48
CA GLU A 142 6.43 0.93 13.95
C GLU A 142 6.40 -0.60 13.81
N ALA A 143 5.31 -1.16 13.29
CA ALA A 143 5.16 -2.60 13.13
C ALA A 143 6.24 -3.13 12.18
N SER A 144 6.95 -4.16 12.63
CA SER A 144 8.05 -4.74 11.86
C SER A 144 7.58 -5.50 10.61
N TYR A 145 6.36 -6.05 10.64
CA TYR A 145 5.78 -6.76 9.51
C TYR A 145 4.26 -6.83 9.60
N LEU A 146 3.59 -6.48 8.51
CA LEU A 146 2.13 -6.42 8.40
C LEU A 146 1.63 -7.37 7.32
N VAL A 147 0.53 -8.08 7.61
CA VAL A 147 -0.20 -8.92 6.66
C VAL A 147 -1.71 -8.65 6.75
N GLY A 148 -2.46 -8.98 5.71
CA GLY A 148 -3.89 -8.68 5.64
C GLY A 148 -4.20 -7.40 4.88
N TYR A 149 -5.46 -7.23 4.51
CA TYR A 149 -5.97 -6.10 3.71
C TYR A 149 -5.11 -5.82 2.46
N GLY A 150 -4.86 -6.88 1.69
CA GLY A 150 -4.02 -6.84 0.49
C GLY A 150 -2.54 -7.12 0.74
N LEU A 151 -2.02 -6.88 1.95
CA LEU A 151 -0.65 -7.23 2.34
C LEU A 151 -0.49 -8.74 2.52
N ASP A 152 0.69 -9.26 2.20
CA ASP A 152 0.92 -10.71 2.14
C ASP A 152 2.25 -11.16 2.74
N HIS A 153 2.28 -12.46 2.99
CA HIS A 153 3.52 -13.22 3.12
C HIS A 153 3.44 -14.46 2.24
N ARG A 154 4.34 -14.58 1.26
CA ARG A 154 4.39 -15.70 0.30
C ARG A 154 3.04 -15.99 -0.38
N GLY A 155 2.25 -14.94 -0.65
CA GLY A 155 0.93 -15.05 -1.27
C GLY A 155 -0.25 -15.30 -0.32
N TYR A 156 -0.02 -15.52 0.98
CA TYR A 156 -1.09 -15.70 1.96
C TYR A 156 -1.61 -14.35 2.49
N PHE A 157 -2.76 -14.40 3.18
CA PHE A 157 -3.35 -13.32 3.99
C PHE A 157 -3.97 -12.12 3.27
N ARG A 158 -3.71 -11.89 1.97
CA ARG A 158 -4.25 -10.72 1.25
C ARG A 158 -5.75 -10.52 1.40
N ASN A 159 -6.50 -11.60 1.55
CA ASN A 159 -7.95 -11.63 1.62
C ASN A 159 -8.52 -11.40 3.03
N LEU A 160 -7.68 -11.24 4.06
CA LEU A 160 -8.15 -10.82 5.37
C LEU A 160 -8.59 -9.34 5.30
N SER A 161 -9.73 -9.00 5.89
CA SER A 161 -10.25 -7.63 5.89
C SER A 161 -9.56 -6.74 6.94
N ALA A 162 -8.97 -7.35 7.96
CA ALA A 162 -8.15 -6.67 8.96
C ALA A 162 -6.65 -6.77 8.60
N VAL A 163 -5.85 -5.91 9.24
CA VAL A 163 -4.39 -5.94 9.19
C VAL A 163 -3.85 -6.48 10.50
N ILE A 164 -2.89 -7.40 10.42
CA ILE A 164 -2.27 -8.09 11.55
C ILE A 164 -0.79 -7.77 11.54
N GLU A 165 -0.26 -7.42 12.71
CA GLU A 165 1.17 -7.38 12.96
C GLU A 165 1.64 -8.77 13.33
N VAL A 166 2.71 -9.25 12.69
CA VAL A 166 3.25 -10.59 12.90
C VAL A 166 4.76 -10.52 13.04
N ASP A 167 5.34 -11.29 13.95
CA ASP A 167 6.78 -11.47 13.98
C ASP A 167 7.24 -12.22 12.71
N LEU A 168 8.06 -11.55 11.88
CA LEU A 168 8.51 -12.11 10.61
C LEU A 168 9.37 -13.38 10.79
N SER A 169 10.10 -13.50 11.89
CA SER A 169 10.95 -14.66 12.14
C SER A 169 10.10 -15.89 12.47
N GLU A 170 9.04 -15.72 13.26
CA GLU A 170 8.08 -16.77 13.59
C GLU A 170 7.23 -17.12 12.36
N LEU A 171 6.80 -16.13 11.57
CA LEU A 171 6.05 -16.37 10.33
C LEU A 171 6.85 -17.17 9.29
N ASN A 172 8.17 -16.93 9.19
CA ASN A 172 9.03 -17.68 8.27
C ASN A 172 9.26 -19.14 8.68
N LYS A 173 9.24 -19.43 10.00
CA LYS A 173 9.39 -20.79 10.54
C LYS A 173 8.03 -21.50 10.67
N GLY A 174 6.95 -20.73 10.76
CA GLY A 174 5.61 -21.20 11.03
C GLY A 174 5.09 -22.15 9.96
N GLY A 175 4.50 -23.25 10.40
CA GLY A 175 3.78 -24.18 9.54
C GLY A 175 2.35 -23.73 9.26
N PRO A 176 1.54 -24.59 8.63
CA PRO A 176 0.12 -24.33 8.34
C PRO A 176 -0.70 -23.89 9.57
N GLU A 177 -0.41 -24.44 10.75
CA GLU A 177 -1.09 -24.09 12.00
C GLU A 177 -0.88 -22.61 12.39
N PHE A 178 0.34 -22.10 12.22
CA PHE A 178 0.65 -20.69 12.50
C PHE A 178 -0.05 -19.76 11.50
N ILE A 179 -0.11 -20.16 10.22
CA ILE A 179 -0.87 -19.45 9.18
C ILE A 179 -2.36 -19.39 9.56
N GLU A 180 -2.91 -20.50 10.05
CA GLU A 180 -4.30 -20.55 10.50
C GLU A 180 -4.55 -19.66 11.72
N GLU A 181 -3.62 -19.63 12.68
CA GLU A 181 -3.70 -18.74 13.85
C GLU A 181 -3.72 -17.26 13.43
N VAL A 182 -2.83 -16.85 12.52
CA VAL A 182 -2.83 -15.49 11.95
C VAL A 182 -4.17 -15.17 11.28
N CYS A 183 -4.74 -16.12 10.52
CA CYS A 183 -6.05 -15.95 9.91
C CYS A 183 -7.16 -15.80 10.94
N ASN A 184 -7.11 -16.56 12.04
CA ASN A 184 -8.12 -16.50 13.10
C ASN A 184 -8.07 -15.15 13.84
N VAL A 185 -6.89 -14.61 14.11
CA VAL A 185 -6.73 -13.25 14.64
C VAL A 185 -7.36 -12.23 13.68
N GLY A 186 -7.02 -12.31 12.39
CA GLY A 186 -7.57 -11.42 11.36
C GLY A 186 -9.10 -11.46 11.26
N ARG A 187 -9.71 -12.65 11.35
CA ARG A 187 -11.16 -12.84 11.31
C ARG A 187 -11.86 -12.35 12.57
N SER A 188 -11.21 -12.47 13.73
CA SER A 188 -11.77 -11.99 15.00
C SER A 188 -11.86 -10.47 15.09
N GLY A 189 -11.04 -9.74 14.31
CA GLY A 189 -11.07 -8.29 14.18
C GLY A 189 -12.18 -7.74 13.26
N VAL A 190 -13.06 -8.61 12.76
CA VAL A 190 -14.25 -8.25 11.99
C VAL A 190 -15.44 -8.26 12.95
N SER A 191 -15.60 -7.19 13.72
CA SER A 191 -16.83 -6.99 14.50
C SER A 191 -17.97 -6.67 13.53
N ASN A 192 -19.09 -7.40 13.64
CA ASN A 192 -20.34 -7.15 12.90
C ASN A 192 -20.88 -5.73 13.08
#